data_AF-A0A923CUL7-F1
#
_entry.id   AF-A0A923CUL7-F1
#
_cell.length_a   1.000
_cell.length_b   1.000
_cell.length_c   1.000
_cell.angle_alpha   90.00
_cell.angle_beta   90.00
_cell.angle_gamma   90.00
#
_symmetry.space_group_name_H-M   'P 1'
#
loop_
_entity.id
_entity.type
_entity.pdbx_description
1 polymer ?
#
loop_
_entity_poly.entity_id
_entity_poly.type
_entity_poly.pdbx_seq_one_letter_code
_entity_poly.pdbx_strand_id
1 'polypeptide(L)'
;NENYFPMYVVQDHEAISRMLVQYGVSLMFTGHFHAQDITVKYFNDPDGALFDIETGSLITYPSPYRVVRIQDDQRVLIESRFITSIPSHPDNFSEFSKSFLNNNTLRITDRTLKKYWMSDQDREKIAPSVATAYAAHLRGDESKPESFVETDGLGLWGSLIIWMRKDLIEGWWTDLPPADNSVEINLRTGQYLETSNTPD
;
A
#
# COMPACT_ATOMS: atom_id res chain seq x y z
N ASN A 1 5.50 -1.01 -7.43
CA ASN A 1 4.36 -1.61 -8.17
C ASN A 1 4.54 -1.71 -9.68
N GLU A 2 5.09 -0.71 -10.38
CA GLU A 2 5.23 -0.69 -11.85
C GLU A 2 5.77 -2.00 -12.50
N ASN A 3 6.87 -2.55 -11.99
CA ASN A 3 7.51 -3.74 -12.55
C ASN A 3 6.69 -5.04 -12.40
N TYR A 4 5.81 -5.12 -11.41
CA TYR A 4 5.05 -6.33 -11.07
C TYR A 4 3.56 -6.20 -11.40
N PHE A 5 3.06 -4.97 -11.42
CA PHE A 5 1.65 -4.61 -11.50
C PHE A 5 1.42 -3.40 -12.43
N PRO A 6 1.93 -3.44 -13.68
CA PRO A 6 1.89 -2.28 -14.58
C PRO A 6 0.47 -1.86 -14.95
N MET A 7 -0.51 -2.76 -14.87
CA MET A 7 -1.92 -2.45 -15.17
C MET A 7 -2.57 -1.50 -14.16
N TYR A 8 -1.95 -1.29 -13.00
CA TYR A 8 -2.44 -0.38 -11.97
C TYR A 8 -1.77 0.99 -12.01
N VAL A 9 -0.76 1.15 -12.85
CA VAL A 9 -0.15 2.46 -13.12
C VAL A 9 -0.67 2.95 -14.46
N VAL A 10 -1.14 4.19 -14.49
CA VAL A 10 -1.63 4.80 -15.73
C VAL A 10 -0.47 4.87 -16.74
N GLN A 11 -0.73 4.44 -17.97
CA GLN A 11 0.25 4.58 -19.05
C GLN A 11 0.62 6.06 -19.23
N ASP A 12 1.91 6.34 -19.39
CA ASP A 12 2.46 7.70 -19.49
C ASP A 12 2.27 8.56 -18.22
N HIS A 13 2.17 7.94 -17.03
CA HIS A 13 2.04 8.64 -15.76
C HIS A 13 3.10 9.75 -15.55
N GLU A 14 4.31 9.61 -16.10
CA GLU A 14 5.33 10.67 -16.05
C GLU A 14 4.93 11.95 -16.80
N ALA A 15 4.40 11.80 -18.01
CA ALA A 15 3.95 12.94 -18.82
C ALA A 15 2.67 13.55 -18.23
N ILE A 16 1.75 12.70 -17.76
CA ILE A 16 0.49 13.12 -17.12
C ILE A 16 0.79 13.87 -15.82
N SER A 17 1.66 13.34 -14.95
CA SER A 17 2.02 13.99 -13.68
C SER A 17 2.69 15.36 -13.91
N ARG A 18 3.57 15.48 -14.92
CA ARG A 18 4.13 16.79 -15.31
C ARG A 18 3.06 17.76 -15.79
N MET A 19 2.15 17.28 -16.65
CA MET A 19 1.04 18.10 -17.14
C MET A 19 0.17 18.60 -15.98
N LEU A 20 -0.19 17.73 -15.02
CA LEU A 20 -0.99 18.09 -13.85
C LEU A 20 -0.34 19.23 -13.05
N VAL A 21 0.96 19.11 -12.75
CA VAL A 21 1.70 20.17 -12.04
C VAL A 21 1.77 21.46 -12.86
N GLN A 22 1.93 21.38 -14.18
CA GLN A 22 1.89 22.56 -15.06
C GLN A 22 0.55 23.31 -15.02
N TYR A 23 -0.55 22.62 -14.74
CA TYR A 23 -1.87 23.21 -14.52
C TYR A 23 -2.16 23.56 -13.04
N GLY A 24 -1.17 23.47 -12.16
CA GLY A 24 -1.28 23.84 -10.74
C GLY A 24 -1.96 22.78 -9.87
N VAL A 25 -2.02 21.52 -10.33
CA VAL A 25 -2.54 20.41 -9.52
C VAL A 25 -1.43 19.90 -8.59
N SER A 26 -1.71 19.92 -7.28
CA SER A 26 -0.78 19.39 -6.27
C SER A 26 -1.23 18.09 -5.63
N LEU A 27 -2.53 17.75 -5.69
CA LEU A 27 -3.09 16.56 -5.07
C LEU A 27 -3.84 15.72 -6.12
N MET A 28 -3.61 14.41 -6.11
CA MET A 28 -4.33 13.43 -6.89
C MET A 28 -4.88 12.36 -5.95
N PHE A 29 -6.17 12.08 -6.03
CA PHE A 29 -6.80 11.02 -5.22
C PHE A 29 -7.03 9.80 -6.11
N THR A 30 -6.38 8.70 -5.77
CA THR A 30 -6.38 7.47 -6.56
C THR A 30 -6.87 6.27 -5.75
N GLY A 31 -6.85 5.10 -6.38
CA GLY A 31 -7.27 3.82 -5.83
C GLY A 31 -6.92 2.72 -6.83
N HIS A 32 -7.83 1.77 -7.03
CA HIS A 32 -7.70 0.64 -7.96
C HIS A 32 -6.76 -0.49 -7.50
N PHE A 33 -5.56 -0.19 -6.98
CA PHE A 33 -4.65 -1.23 -6.47
C PHE A 33 -5.04 -1.74 -5.07
N HIS A 34 -5.85 -0.94 -4.36
CA HIS A 34 -6.37 -1.19 -3.01
C HIS A 34 -5.33 -0.98 -1.90
N ALA A 35 -4.11 -0.54 -2.23
CA ALA A 35 -3.14 -0.15 -1.22
C ALA A 35 -3.56 1.15 -0.54
N GLN A 36 -3.01 1.34 0.65
CA GLN A 36 -3.22 2.54 1.44
C GLN A 36 -1.88 3.26 1.44
N ASP A 37 -1.71 4.20 0.51
CA ASP A 37 -0.40 4.77 0.22
C ASP A 37 -0.51 6.28 -0.06
N ILE A 38 0.52 7.04 0.29
CA ILE A 38 0.73 8.41 -0.17
C ILE A 38 2.17 8.56 -0.64
N THR A 39 2.36 8.97 -1.89
CA THR A 39 3.68 9.34 -2.41
C THR A 39 3.70 10.75 -2.96
N VAL A 40 4.89 11.37 -2.94
CA VAL A 40 5.11 12.69 -3.54
C VAL A 40 6.16 12.64 -4.63
N LYS A 41 5.87 13.30 -5.75
CA LYS A 41 6.85 13.59 -6.81
C LYS A 41 7.09 15.08 -6.89
N TYR A 42 8.36 15.47 -6.75
CA TYR A 42 8.82 16.85 -6.95
C TYR A 42 9.25 17.09 -8.39
N PHE A 43 8.97 18.28 -8.90
CA PHE A 43 9.28 18.73 -10.24
C PHE A 43 10.08 20.03 -10.17
N ASN A 44 11.09 20.16 -11.04
CA ASN A 44 11.90 21.39 -11.15
C ASN A 44 11.48 22.25 -12.34
N ASP A 45 10.63 21.73 -13.24
CA ASP A 45 10.15 22.42 -14.44
C ASP A 45 8.79 21.82 -14.92
N PRO A 46 7.66 22.48 -14.64
CA PRO A 46 7.53 23.61 -13.73
C PRO A 46 7.85 23.19 -12.28
N ASP A 47 8.26 24.15 -11.45
CA ASP A 47 8.50 23.91 -10.02
C ASP A 47 7.18 23.54 -9.32
N GLY A 48 7.20 22.48 -8.53
CA GLY A 48 6.02 22.02 -7.80
C GLY A 48 6.11 20.58 -7.30
N ALA A 49 5.06 20.16 -6.59
CA ALA A 49 4.93 18.81 -6.07
C ALA A 49 3.56 18.24 -6.43
N LEU A 50 3.52 16.95 -6.79
CA LEU A 50 2.29 16.19 -6.95
C LEU A 50 2.27 15.07 -5.92
N PHE A 51 1.26 15.08 -5.05
CA PHE A 51 0.96 14.02 -4.11
C PHE A 51 -0.05 13.06 -4.73
N ASP A 52 0.32 11.80 -4.86
CA ASP A 52 -0.59 10.71 -5.18
C ASP A 52 -1.11 10.09 -3.89
N ILE A 53 -2.41 10.15 -3.67
CA ILE A 53 -3.08 9.78 -2.42
C ILE A 53 -3.96 8.57 -2.74
N GLU A 54 -3.36 7.37 -2.75
CA GLU A 54 -4.07 6.12 -3.01
C GLU A 54 -4.86 5.68 -1.78
N THR A 55 -6.18 5.72 -1.87
CA THR A 55 -7.03 5.23 -0.79
C THR A 55 -7.32 3.75 -0.99
N GLY A 56 -7.04 2.95 0.04
CA GLY A 56 -7.35 1.54 0.04
C GLY A 56 -8.84 1.28 -0.12
N SER A 57 -9.19 0.07 -0.54
CA SER A 57 -10.57 -0.26 -0.87
C SER A 57 -11.43 -0.49 0.37
N LEU A 58 -12.62 0.10 0.41
CA LEU A 58 -13.61 -0.10 1.49
C LEU A 58 -14.01 -1.56 1.72
N ILE A 59 -13.77 -2.46 0.75
CA ILE A 59 -14.10 -3.89 0.85
C ILE A 59 -12.90 -4.78 1.16
N THR A 60 -11.71 -4.19 1.32
CA THR A 60 -10.46 -4.91 1.61
C THR A 60 -9.97 -4.45 2.97
N TYR A 61 -9.64 -5.37 3.88
CA TYR A 61 -9.06 -4.99 5.18
C TYR A 61 -7.86 -4.06 4.99
N PRO A 62 -7.76 -2.94 5.75
CA PRO A 62 -8.56 -2.56 6.94
C PRO A 62 -9.83 -1.74 6.65
N SER A 63 -10.34 -1.73 5.42
CA SER A 63 -11.52 -0.98 4.98
C SER A 63 -11.39 0.54 5.22
N PRO A 64 -10.38 1.19 4.62
CA PRO A 64 -10.08 2.59 4.91
C PRO A 64 -11.01 3.56 4.17
N TYR A 65 -11.11 4.76 4.73
CA TYR A 65 -11.54 5.98 4.06
C TYR A 65 -10.71 7.15 4.55
N ARG A 66 -10.54 8.20 3.74
CA ARG A 66 -9.78 9.40 4.10
C ARG A 66 -10.70 10.59 4.34
N VAL A 67 -10.40 11.37 5.38
CA VAL A 67 -10.97 12.70 5.62
C VAL A 67 -9.93 13.72 5.24
N VAL A 68 -10.27 14.58 4.29
CA VAL A 68 -9.38 15.64 3.78
C VAL A 68 -9.92 16.99 4.20
N ARG A 69 -9.10 17.78 4.88
CA ARG A 69 -9.45 19.14 5.32
C ARG A 69 -8.50 20.14 4.69
N ILE A 70 -9.04 21.00 3.85
CA ILE A 70 -8.29 22.10 3.23
C ILE A 70 -8.55 23.36 4.07
N GLN A 71 -7.48 23.96 4.58
CA GLN A 71 -7.52 25.17 5.40
C GLN A 71 -7.37 26.44 4.52
N ASP A 72 -7.82 27.57 5.05
CA ASP A 72 -7.76 28.87 4.34
C ASP A 72 -6.33 29.27 3.95
N ASP A 73 -5.34 28.86 4.73
CA ASP A 73 -3.92 29.13 4.47
C ASP A 73 -3.23 28.13 3.55
N GLN A 74 -4.02 27.26 2.88
CA GLN A 74 -3.56 26.25 1.92
C GLN A 74 -2.78 25.09 2.54
N ARG A 75 -2.97 24.82 3.83
CA ARG A 75 -2.60 23.53 4.42
C ARG A 75 -3.72 22.50 4.24
N VAL A 76 -3.33 21.26 4.01
CA VAL A 76 -4.24 20.13 3.84
C VAL A 76 -3.91 19.08 4.88
N LEU A 77 -4.88 18.75 5.73
CA LEU A 77 -4.77 17.63 6.65
C LEU A 77 -5.49 16.43 6.03
N ILE A 78 -4.77 15.33 5.90
CA ILE A 78 -5.29 14.05 5.44
C ILE A 78 -5.22 13.08 6.62
N GLU A 79 -6.37 12.52 6.97
CA GLU A 79 -6.49 11.52 8.03
C GLU A 79 -7.22 10.29 7.50
N SER A 80 -6.60 9.14 7.62
CA SER A 80 -7.20 7.85 7.29
C SER A 80 -7.96 7.32 8.49
N ARG A 81 -9.10 6.69 8.21
CA ARG A 81 -9.98 6.07 9.22
C ARG A 81 -10.42 4.72 8.69
N PHE A 82 -10.69 3.80 9.61
CA PHE A 82 -10.99 2.42 9.26
C PHE A 82 -12.40 2.06 9.72
N ILE A 83 -13.16 1.38 8.87
CA ILE A 83 -14.47 0.88 9.25
C ILE A 83 -14.28 -0.32 10.17
N THR A 84 -14.74 -0.20 11.41
CA THR A 84 -14.58 -1.24 12.44
C THR A 84 -15.85 -2.05 12.71
N SER A 85 -17.00 -1.61 12.18
CA SER A 85 -18.29 -2.29 12.35
C SER A 85 -19.22 -2.05 11.15
N ILE A 86 -20.07 -3.05 10.87
CA ILE A 86 -21.19 -2.96 9.93
C ILE A 86 -22.40 -3.69 10.53
N PRO A 87 -23.65 -3.46 10.08
CA PRO A 87 -24.83 -4.08 10.69
C PRO A 87 -24.78 -5.61 10.78
N SER A 88 -24.11 -6.30 9.84
CA SER A 88 -23.98 -7.76 9.87
C SER A 88 -22.80 -8.27 10.72
N HIS A 89 -21.88 -7.38 11.12
CA HIS A 89 -20.70 -7.66 11.94
C HIS A 89 -20.47 -6.46 12.88
N PRO A 90 -21.32 -6.27 13.91
CA PRO A 90 -21.28 -5.07 14.75
C PRO A 90 -20.02 -5.00 15.63
N ASP A 91 -19.52 -6.15 16.10
CA ASP A 91 -18.44 -6.19 17.10
C ASP A 91 -17.13 -6.80 16.56
N ASN A 92 -17.16 -7.43 15.38
CA ASN A 92 -16.03 -8.23 14.88
C ASN A 92 -15.69 -7.99 13.40
N PHE A 93 -16.13 -6.89 12.79
CA PHE A 93 -15.90 -6.64 11.37
C PHE A 93 -14.41 -6.54 11.02
N SER A 94 -13.59 -5.91 11.86
CA SER A 94 -12.13 -5.83 11.64
C SER A 94 -11.46 -7.20 11.63
N GLU A 95 -11.83 -8.10 12.56
CA GLU A 95 -11.30 -9.46 12.61
C GLU A 95 -11.81 -10.31 11.43
N PHE A 96 -13.10 -10.19 11.12
CA PHE A 96 -13.73 -10.84 9.98
C PHE A 96 -13.04 -10.45 8.66
N SER A 97 -12.87 -9.15 8.40
CA SER A 97 -12.27 -8.64 7.18
C SER A 97 -10.78 -9.00 7.08
N LYS A 98 -10.04 -8.95 8.19
CA LYS A 98 -8.64 -9.42 8.24
C LYS A 98 -8.53 -10.90 7.91
N SER A 99 -9.39 -11.72 8.50
CA SER A 99 -9.43 -13.17 8.24
C SER A 99 -9.81 -13.47 6.79
N PHE A 100 -10.78 -12.72 6.26
CA PHE A 100 -11.19 -12.82 4.85
C PHE A 100 -10.04 -12.47 3.90
N LEU A 101 -9.32 -11.38 4.15
CA LEU A 101 -8.12 -11.00 3.39
C LEU A 101 -7.06 -12.11 3.47
N ASN A 102 -6.68 -12.52 4.67
CA ASN A 102 -5.64 -13.53 4.88
C ASN A 102 -5.97 -14.84 4.16
N ASN A 103 -7.20 -15.36 4.31
CA ASN A 103 -7.60 -16.61 3.67
C ASN A 103 -7.58 -16.53 2.14
N ASN A 104 -8.01 -15.38 1.57
CA ASN A 104 -7.98 -15.19 0.13
C ASN A 104 -6.55 -15.04 -0.39
N THR A 105 -5.71 -14.26 0.29
CA THR A 105 -4.30 -14.06 -0.09
C THR A 105 -3.53 -15.37 0.01
N LEU A 106 -3.68 -16.14 1.09
CA LEU A 106 -3.09 -17.48 1.21
C LEU A 106 -3.46 -18.38 0.03
N ARG A 107 -4.74 -18.40 -0.37
CA ARG A 107 -5.22 -19.19 -1.51
C ARG A 107 -4.63 -18.72 -2.85
N ILE A 108 -4.51 -17.41 -3.06
CA ILE A 108 -3.92 -16.84 -4.30
C ILE A 108 -2.42 -17.11 -4.33
N THR A 109 -1.72 -16.93 -3.20
CA THR A 109 -0.30 -17.19 -3.04
C THR A 109 0.01 -18.66 -3.27
N ASP A 110 -0.68 -19.59 -2.60
CA ASP A 110 -0.48 -21.03 -2.80
C ASP A 110 -0.67 -21.42 -4.28
N ARG A 111 -1.75 -20.96 -4.91
CA ARG A 111 -2.01 -21.21 -6.34
C ARG A 111 -0.89 -20.65 -7.23
N THR A 112 -0.36 -19.48 -6.90
CA THR A 112 0.72 -18.83 -7.66
C THR A 112 2.03 -19.58 -7.49
N LEU A 113 2.41 -19.91 -6.25
CA LEU A 113 3.61 -20.69 -5.95
C LEU A 113 3.54 -22.11 -6.53
N LYS A 114 2.33 -22.71 -6.60
CA LYS A 114 2.11 -23.99 -7.28
C LYS A 114 2.39 -23.91 -8.78
N LYS A 115 2.08 -22.80 -9.45
CA LYS A 115 2.46 -22.58 -10.86
C LYS A 115 3.98 -22.46 -11.05
N TYR A 116 4.71 -22.08 -10.00
CA TYR A 116 6.17 -22.13 -9.98
C TYR A 116 6.74 -23.49 -9.58
N TRP A 117 5.90 -24.53 -9.48
CA TRP A 117 6.33 -25.89 -9.15
C TRP A 117 7.01 -25.99 -7.76
N MET A 118 6.69 -25.06 -6.86
CA MET A 118 7.16 -25.08 -5.48
C MET A 118 6.50 -26.23 -4.72
N SER A 119 7.27 -26.93 -3.87
CA SER A 119 6.77 -28.07 -3.08
C SER A 119 5.69 -27.65 -2.09
N ASP A 120 4.79 -28.56 -1.72
CA ASP A 120 3.71 -28.24 -0.76
C ASP A 120 4.29 -27.76 0.58
N GLN A 121 5.38 -28.39 1.05
CA GLN A 121 6.09 -28.01 2.27
C GLN A 121 6.65 -26.57 2.20
N ASP A 122 7.27 -26.18 1.09
CA ASP A 122 7.81 -24.82 0.92
C ASP A 122 6.67 -23.79 0.83
N ARG A 123 5.57 -24.12 0.14
CA ARG A 123 4.41 -23.20 0.00
C ARG A 123 3.74 -22.92 1.34
N GLU A 124 3.59 -23.94 2.19
CA GLU A 124 3.01 -23.79 3.54
C GLU A 124 3.83 -22.85 4.42
N LYS A 125 5.16 -22.86 4.28
CA LYS A 125 6.06 -21.94 5.02
C LYS A 125 5.98 -20.50 4.51
N ILE A 126 5.92 -20.32 3.19
CA ILE A 126 6.03 -18.99 2.56
C ILE A 126 4.72 -18.22 2.56
N ALA A 127 3.60 -18.91 2.33
CA ALA A 127 2.33 -18.24 2.12
C ALA A 127 1.92 -17.29 3.27
N PRO A 128 2.12 -17.63 4.56
CA PRO A 128 1.84 -16.72 5.68
C PRO A 128 2.67 -15.43 5.65
N SER A 129 3.96 -15.49 5.35
CA SER A 129 4.82 -14.29 5.27
C SER A 129 4.39 -13.36 4.14
N VAL A 130 4.06 -13.92 2.97
CA VAL A 130 3.55 -13.17 1.82
C VAL A 130 2.20 -12.52 2.15
N ALA A 131 1.30 -13.24 2.83
CA ALA A 131 0.01 -12.68 3.25
C ALA A 131 0.18 -11.54 4.27
N THR A 132 1.15 -11.66 5.17
CA THR A 132 1.49 -10.62 6.14
C THR A 132 2.03 -9.37 5.46
N ALA A 133 2.96 -9.53 4.51
CA ALA A 133 3.50 -8.43 3.72
C ALA A 133 2.41 -7.70 2.94
N TYR A 134 1.54 -8.44 2.26
CA TYR A 134 0.44 -7.84 1.51
C TYR A 134 -0.56 -7.13 2.42
N ALA A 135 -0.88 -7.69 3.59
CA ALA A 135 -1.76 -7.05 4.57
C ALA A 135 -1.17 -5.78 5.20
N ALA A 136 0.16 -5.72 5.36
CA ALA A 136 0.85 -4.50 5.76
C ALA A 136 0.69 -3.43 4.68
N HIS A 137 0.93 -3.80 3.43
CA HIS A 137 0.80 -2.87 2.30
C HIS A 137 -0.60 -2.28 2.10
N LEU A 138 -1.63 -3.07 2.39
CA LEU A 138 -3.02 -2.61 2.33
C LEU A 138 -3.40 -1.70 3.52
N ARG A 139 -2.59 -1.69 4.59
CA ARG A 139 -2.80 -0.85 5.78
C ARG A 139 -2.07 0.49 5.69
N GLY A 140 -0.96 0.55 4.95
CA GLY A 140 -0.05 1.68 4.94
C GLY A 140 0.79 1.79 6.21
N ASP A 141 1.74 2.72 6.21
CA ASP A 141 2.79 2.96 7.21
C ASP A 141 3.57 1.67 7.51
N GLU A 142 4.06 0.99 6.46
CA GLU A 142 4.61 -0.35 6.59
C GLU A 142 5.92 -0.40 7.39
N SER A 143 5.84 -0.97 8.59
CA SER A 143 7.03 -1.26 9.41
C SER A 143 7.69 -2.57 8.98
N LYS A 144 8.72 -2.49 8.14
CA LYS A 144 9.48 -3.67 7.68
C LYS A 144 10.09 -4.46 8.86
N PRO A 145 9.75 -5.76 9.01
CA PRO A 145 10.37 -6.60 10.04
C PRO A 145 11.80 -6.98 9.67
N GLU A 146 12.62 -7.32 10.67
CA GLU A 146 14.02 -7.78 10.46
C GLU A 146 14.10 -8.98 9.52
N SER A 147 13.11 -9.87 9.60
CA SER A 147 12.91 -10.97 8.65
C SER A 147 11.47 -10.95 8.15
N PHE A 148 11.30 -10.76 6.84
CA PHE A 148 10.00 -10.72 6.17
C PHE A 148 9.69 -11.96 5.32
N VAL A 149 10.66 -12.87 5.18
CA VAL A 149 10.49 -14.19 4.56
C VAL A 149 11.32 -15.22 5.31
N GLU A 150 10.66 -16.26 5.84
CA GLU A 150 11.36 -17.40 6.43
C GLU A 150 11.89 -18.30 5.32
N THR A 151 13.22 -18.35 5.17
CA THR A 151 13.89 -19.19 4.17
C THR A 151 14.51 -20.46 4.75
N ASP A 152 14.44 -20.59 6.07
CA ASP A 152 15.04 -21.71 6.79
C ASP A 152 14.30 -23.03 6.51
N GLY A 153 15.08 -24.00 6.04
CA GLY A 153 14.58 -25.31 5.64
C GLY A 153 13.66 -25.28 4.43
N LEU A 154 13.80 -24.29 3.53
CA LEU A 154 13.27 -24.37 2.17
C LEU A 154 14.11 -25.32 1.31
N GLY A 155 13.47 -25.99 0.36
CA GLY A 155 14.17 -26.68 -0.72
C GLY A 155 14.93 -25.70 -1.63
N LEU A 156 15.96 -26.20 -2.35
CA LEU A 156 16.76 -25.39 -3.29
C LEU A 156 15.91 -24.61 -4.30
N TRP A 157 14.84 -25.24 -4.79
CA TRP A 157 13.90 -24.60 -5.72
C TRP A 157 13.06 -23.52 -5.03
N GLY A 158 12.59 -23.78 -3.80
CA GLY A 158 11.89 -22.80 -2.98
C GLY A 158 12.72 -21.54 -2.76
N SER A 159 13.98 -21.72 -2.34
CA SER A 159 14.92 -20.63 -2.11
C SER A 159 15.19 -19.82 -3.39
N LEU A 160 15.32 -20.46 -4.55
CA LEU A 160 15.51 -19.76 -5.82
C LEU A 160 14.30 -18.88 -6.18
N ILE A 161 13.08 -19.41 -6.04
CA ILE A 161 11.85 -18.64 -6.35
C ILE A 161 11.71 -17.44 -5.41
N ILE A 162 11.98 -17.62 -4.11
CA ILE A 162 11.98 -16.51 -3.15
C ILE A 162 13.02 -15.47 -3.52
N TRP A 163 14.24 -15.90 -3.86
CA TRP A 163 15.28 -14.97 -4.31
C TRP A 163 14.84 -14.15 -5.53
N MET A 164 14.21 -14.77 -6.53
CA MET A 164 13.69 -14.09 -7.72
C MET A 164 12.50 -13.15 -7.45
N ARG A 165 11.77 -13.36 -6.35
CA ARG A 165 10.55 -12.61 -6.00
C ARG A 165 10.72 -11.71 -4.79
N LYS A 166 11.94 -11.64 -4.25
CA LYS A 166 12.23 -10.88 -3.03
C LYS A 166 11.83 -9.42 -3.19
N ASP A 167 12.15 -8.80 -4.31
CA ASP A 167 11.85 -7.38 -4.56
C ASP A 167 10.35 -7.07 -4.56
N LEU A 168 9.50 -8.04 -4.92
CA LEU A 168 8.05 -7.86 -4.84
C LEU A 168 7.59 -7.80 -3.37
N ILE A 169 8.05 -8.77 -2.56
CA ILE A 169 7.67 -8.85 -1.15
C ILE A 169 8.28 -7.68 -0.38
N GLU A 170 9.52 -7.32 -0.70
CA GLU A 170 10.21 -6.17 -0.14
C GLU A 170 9.55 -4.85 -0.55
N GLY A 171 9.04 -4.76 -1.79
CA GLY A 171 8.26 -3.62 -2.26
C GLY A 171 6.99 -3.37 -1.44
N TRP A 172 6.32 -4.42 -0.96
CA TRP A 172 5.17 -4.31 -0.04
C TRP A 172 5.55 -3.91 1.40
N TRP A 173 6.84 -3.87 1.72
CA TRP A 173 7.35 -3.32 2.99
C TRP A 173 8.06 -1.98 2.80
N THR A 174 8.07 -1.46 1.58
CA THR A 174 8.75 -0.20 1.26
C THR A 174 7.76 0.94 1.44
N ASP A 175 7.77 1.50 2.65
CA ASP A 175 7.04 2.72 3.00
C ASP A 175 7.78 3.94 2.44
N LEU A 176 7.17 4.59 1.45
CA LEU A 176 7.72 5.78 0.82
C LEU A 176 7.11 7.01 1.50
N PRO A 177 7.90 8.07 1.76
CA PRO A 177 7.35 9.23 2.39
C PRO A 177 6.39 9.99 1.44
N PRO A 178 5.40 10.71 2.00
CA PRO A 178 5.07 10.88 3.42
C PRO A 178 4.32 9.69 4.04
N ALA A 179 4.13 9.70 5.37
CA ALA A 179 3.22 8.77 6.05
C ALA A 179 1.83 8.66 5.36
N ASP A 180 1.32 7.44 5.27
CA ASP A 180 0.15 7.07 4.47
C ASP A 180 -1.17 7.42 5.14
N ASN A 181 -1.19 7.36 6.47
CA ASN A 181 -2.42 7.48 7.24
C ASN A 181 -2.67 8.88 7.79
N SER A 182 -1.62 9.67 8.04
CA SER A 182 -1.76 10.98 8.65
C SER A 182 -0.66 11.94 8.20
N VAL A 183 -1.04 12.94 7.40
CA VAL A 183 -0.10 13.93 6.86
C VAL A 183 -0.75 15.31 6.77
N GLU A 184 0.03 16.33 7.10
CA GLU A 184 -0.27 17.73 6.79
C GLU A 184 0.60 18.20 5.61
N ILE A 185 -0.02 18.70 4.54
CA ILE A 185 0.64 19.16 3.32
C ILE A 185 0.46 20.66 3.17
N ASN A 186 1.54 21.41 2.92
CA ASN A 186 1.49 22.81 2.52
C ASN A 186 1.45 22.92 0.99
N LEU A 187 0.30 23.24 0.42
CA LEU A 187 0.13 23.30 -1.05
C LEU A 187 0.93 24.42 -1.71
N ARG A 188 1.39 25.42 -0.96
CA ARG A 188 2.19 26.52 -1.51
C ARG A 188 3.66 26.13 -1.70
N THR A 189 4.17 25.25 -0.86
CA THR A 189 5.59 24.86 -0.85
C THR A 189 5.83 23.42 -1.27
N GLY A 190 4.80 22.58 -1.29
CA GLY A 190 4.93 21.14 -1.50
C GLY A 190 5.62 20.41 -0.33
N GLN A 191 5.84 21.09 0.79
CA GLN A 191 6.37 20.47 2.01
C GLN A 191 5.24 19.81 2.80
N TYR A 192 5.59 18.76 3.53
CA TYR A 192 4.66 18.05 4.39
C TYR A 192 5.24 17.82 5.79
N LEU A 193 4.35 17.55 6.74
CA LEU A 193 4.65 17.13 8.09
C LEU A 193 3.87 15.84 8.38
N GLU A 194 4.57 14.83 8.86
CA GLU A 194 3.95 13.61 9.35
C GLU A 194 3.35 13.89 10.73
N THR A 195 2.07 13.59 10.88
CA THR A 195 1.36 13.81 12.14
C THR A 195 1.21 12.46 12.84
N SER A 196 1.70 12.33 14.07
CA SER A 196 1.76 11.05 14.80
C SER A 196 0.41 10.54 15.31
N ASN A 197 -0.70 10.91 14.68
CA ASN A 197 -2.01 10.38 15.03
C ASN A 197 -2.21 9.04 14.31
N THR A 198 -1.72 7.96 14.92
CA THR A 198 -2.34 6.64 14.72
C THR A 198 -3.80 6.76 15.14
N PRO A 199 -4.77 6.60 14.24
CA PRO A 199 -6.17 6.49 14.64
C PRO A 199 -6.33 5.19 15.46
N ASP A 200 -7.02 5.29 16.59
CA ASP A 200 -7.47 4.14 17.40
C ASP A 200 -8.22 3.09 16.56
#